data_AF-A0A9N9GAN8-F1
#
_entry.id   AF-A0A9N9GAN8-F1
#
_cell.length_a   1.000
_cell.length_b   1.000
_cell.length_c   1.000
_cell.angle_alpha   90.00
_cell.angle_beta   90.00
_cell.angle_gamma   90.00
#
_symmetry.space_group_name_H-M   'P 1'
#
loop_
_entity.id
_entity.type
_entity.pdbx_description
1 polymer ?
#
loop_
_entity_poly.entity_id
_entity_poly.type
_entity_poly.pdbx_seq_one_letter_code
_entity_poly.pdbx_strand_id
1 'polypeptide(L)'
;NGHSYSLLGLFTSLGVFKEKYPLTANLPYEKIKKVKFTEFASLPWSSTVYFEIYTCQKNEVLIRLVFNFEPMLIPGCGGEYCKWDRFKEIIGDQIGCDLSKECTLP
;
A
#
# COMPACT_ATOMS: atom_id res chain seq x y z
N ASN A 1 3.17 16.59 -2.25
CA ASN A 1 3.84 16.57 -0.93
C ASN A 1 2.81 16.27 0.14
N GLY A 2 3.08 15.28 0.98
CA GLY A 2 2.21 14.84 2.08
C GLY A 2 3.05 14.43 3.29
N HIS A 3 2.42 13.87 4.32
CA HIS A 3 3.09 13.39 5.53
C HIS A 3 3.22 11.85 5.53
N SER A 4 4.12 11.32 6.37
CA SER A 4 4.30 9.87 6.54
C SER A 4 2.98 9.16 6.86
N TYR A 5 2.13 9.78 7.69
CA TYR A 5 0.81 9.26 8.02
C TYR A 5 -0.13 9.10 6.81
N SER A 6 -0.04 9.98 5.81
CA SER A 6 -0.81 9.83 4.58
C SER A 6 -0.33 8.62 3.76
N LEU A 7 0.99 8.38 3.71
CA LEU A 7 1.56 7.20 3.05
C LEU A 7 1.23 5.91 3.81
N LEU A 8 1.19 5.94 5.14
CA LEU A 8 0.76 4.80 5.96
C LEU A 8 -0.67 4.38 5.62
N GLY A 9 -1.60 5.34 5.46
CA GLY A 9 -2.96 5.06 5.03
C GLY A 9 -2.98 4.36 3.67
N LEU A 10 -2.29 4.91 2.67
CA LEU A 10 -2.16 4.32 1.34
C LEU A 10 -1.61 2.88 1.39
N PHE A 11 -0.51 2.66 2.11
CA PHE A 11 0.10 1.33 2.20
C PHE A 11 -0.76 0.32 2.95
N THR A 12 -1.52 0.78 3.95
CA THR A 12 -2.48 -0.05 4.67
C THR A 12 -3.60 -0.47 3.74
N SER A 13 -4.16 0.47 2.98
CA SER A 13 -5.20 0.19 1.98
C SER A 13 -4.74 -0.83 0.94
N LEU A 14 -3.55 -0.63 0.37
CA LEU A 14 -2.97 -1.56 -0.60
C LEU A 14 -2.49 -2.89 0.01
N GLY A 15 -2.34 -2.96 1.33
CA GLY A 15 -1.85 -4.14 2.04
C GLY A 15 -0.39 -4.52 1.77
N VAL A 16 0.41 -3.63 1.17
CA VAL A 16 1.79 -3.92 0.72
C VAL A 16 2.74 -4.34 1.83
N PHE A 17 2.46 -3.88 3.06
CA PHE A 17 3.22 -4.23 4.27
C PHE A 17 2.46 -5.17 5.22
N LYS A 18 1.36 -5.78 4.77
CA LYS A 18 0.53 -6.64 5.63
C LYS A 18 1.33 -7.83 6.15
N GLU A 19 1.32 -7.97 7.47
CA GLU A 19 1.95 -9.08 8.18
C GLU A 19 1.11 -10.35 8.09
N LYS A 20 1.77 -11.51 8.24
CA LYS A 20 1.10 -12.81 8.30
C LYS A 20 0.38 -13.05 9.63
N TYR A 21 0.67 -12.23 10.64
CA TYR A 21 0.14 -12.32 11.99
C TYR A 21 -0.06 -10.91 12.56
N PRO A 22 -1.00 -10.72 13.51
CA PRO A 22 -1.21 -9.42 14.14
C PRO A 22 0.03 -9.00 14.93
N LEU A 23 0.42 -7.73 14.79
CA LEU A 23 1.44 -7.11 15.62
C LEU A 23 0.83 -6.78 16.99
N THR A 24 1.38 -7.36 18.06
CA THR A 24 0.94 -7.14 19.44
C THR A 24 2.09 -6.58 20.28
N ALA A 25 1.76 -5.89 21.38
CA ALA A 25 2.77 -5.30 22.27
C ALA A 25 3.71 -6.34 22.92
N ASN A 26 3.25 -7.59 23.04
CA ASN A 26 4.01 -8.71 23.62
C ASN A 26 4.62 -9.64 22.56
N LEU A 27 4.79 -9.17 21.32
CA LEU A 27 5.37 -9.98 20.26
C LEU A 27 6.81 -10.43 20.62
N PRO A 28 7.16 -11.72 20.51
CA PRO A 28 8.51 -12.19 20.82
C PRO A 28 9.58 -11.49 19.96
N TYR A 29 10.75 -11.23 20.55
CA TYR A 29 11.85 -10.54 19.88
C TYR A 29 12.26 -11.18 18.54
N GLU A 30 12.28 -12.51 18.46
CA GLU A 30 12.60 -13.25 17.23
C GLU A 30 11.56 -13.07 16.12
N LYS A 31 10.32 -12.69 16.46
CA LYS A 31 9.30 -12.30 15.49
C LYS A 31 9.45 -10.82 15.11
N ILE A 32 9.73 -9.93 16.08
CA ILE A 32 9.96 -8.50 15.83
C ILE A 32 11.04 -8.28 14.75
N LYS A 33 12.16 -9.01 14.82
CA LYS A 33 13.24 -8.94 13.82
C LYS A 33 12.80 -9.26 12.38
N LYS A 34 11.67 -9.95 12.21
CA LYS A 34 11.16 -10.43 10.92
C LYS A 34 9.95 -9.64 10.43
N VAL A 35 9.55 -8.59 11.15
CA VAL A 35 8.48 -7.69 10.73
C VAL A 35 8.95 -6.97 9.46
N LYS A 36 8.11 -6.97 8.44
CA LYS A 36 8.34 -6.36 7.13
C LYS A 36 8.34 -4.84 7.19
N PHE A 37 7.60 -4.26 8.12
CA PHE A 37 7.44 -2.81 8.25
C PHE A 37 7.93 -2.29 9.59
N THR A 38 8.81 -1.31 9.54
CA THR A 38 9.08 -0.38 10.64
C THR A 38 9.10 1.02 10.04
N GLU A 39 8.54 2.01 10.74
CA GLU A 39 8.44 3.37 10.18
C GLU A 39 9.82 3.90 9.74
N PHE A 40 10.84 3.67 10.57
CA PHE A 40 12.22 4.10 10.29
C PHE A 40 12.81 3.47 9.01
N ALA A 41 12.63 2.16 8.80
CA ALA A 41 13.22 1.48 7.64
C ALA A 41 12.37 1.62 6.37
N SER A 42 11.05 1.69 6.54
CA SER A 42 10.10 1.59 5.43
C SER A 42 9.57 2.93 4.96
N LEU A 43 9.67 4.00 5.75
CA LEU A 43 9.25 5.36 5.39
C LEU A 43 10.33 6.39 5.79
N PRO A 44 11.54 6.32 5.24
CA PRO A 44 12.58 7.31 5.51
C PRO A 44 12.14 8.71 5.09
N TRP A 45 12.87 9.72 5.58
CA TRP A 45 12.66 11.11 5.21
C TRP A 45 12.70 11.30 3.70
N SER A 46 11.81 12.14 3.19
CA SER A 46 11.67 12.38 1.74
C SER A 46 11.28 11.14 0.92
N SER A 47 10.60 10.17 1.56
CA SER A 47 10.04 9.03 0.86
C SER A 47 9.12 9.48 -0.28
N THR A 48 9.25 8.82 -1.43
CA THR A 48 8.50 9.14 -2.64
C THR A 48 7.77 7.91 -3.16
N VAL A 49 6.51 8.11 -3.55
CA VAL A 49 5.66 7.06 -4.12
C VAL A 49 5.13 7.50 -5.48
N TYR A 50 5.13 6.58 -6.44
CA TYR A 50 4.59 6.78 -7.77
C TYR A 50 3.64 5.64 -8.13
N PHE A 51 2.60 5.98 -8.89
CA PHE A 51 1.86 5.02 -9.68
C PHE A 51 2.19 5.27 -11.14
N GLU A 52 2.83 4.29 -11.78
CA GLU A 52 3.12 4.32 -13.21
C GLU A 52 1.95 3.66 -13.94
N ILE A 53 1.31 4.38 -14.86
CA ILE A 53 0.21 3.87 -15.68
C ILE A 53 0.73 3.63 -17.08
N TYR A 54 0.61 2.39 -17.54
CA TYR A 54 1.04 1.96 -18.87
C TYR A 54 -0.18 1.70 -19.74
N THR A 55 -0.18 2.29 -20.94
CA THR A 55 -1.19 2.05 -21.97
C THR A 55 -0.52 1.42 -23.17
N CYS A 56 -0.79 0.14 -23.44
CA CYS A 56 -0.29 -0.55 -24.64
C CYS A 56 -1.29 -0.43 -25.81
N GLN A 57 -0.85 -0.72 -27.03
CA GLN A 57 -1.61 -0.57 -28.30
C GLN A 57 -2.86 -1.49 -28.45
N LYS A 58 -3.44 -2.01 -27.35
CA LYS A 58 -4.59 -2.94 -27.37
C LYS A 58 -5.63 -2.65 -26.27
N ASN A 59 -5.76 -1.40 -25.84
CA ASN A 59 -6.65 -0.97 -24.73
C ASN A 59 -6.37 -1.67 -23.39
N GLU A 60 -5.21 -2.30 -23.22
CA GLU A 60 -4.79 -2.85 -21.94
C GLU A 60 -4.10 -1.73 -21.13
N VAL A 61 -4.64 -1.47 -19.95
CA VAL A 61 -4.09 -0.53 -18.99
C VAL A 61 -3.47 -1.33 -17.84
N LEU A 62 -2.20 -1.10 -17.59
CA LEU A 62 -1.46 -1.68 -16.48
C LEU A 62 -1.03 -0.57 -15.51
N ILE A 63 -0.94 -0.91 -14.23
CA ILE A 63 -0.45 -0.03 -13.18
C ILE A 63 0.69 -0.71 -12.42
N ARG A 64 1.72 0.07 -12.07
CA ARG A 64 2.82 -0.37 -11.21
C ARG A 64 2.97 0.61 -10.06
N LEU A 65 3.17 0.08 -8.86
CA LEU A 65 3.52 0.86 -7.68
C LEU A 65 5.05 0.93 -7.56
N VAL A 66 5.58 2.13 -7.42
CA VAL A 66 7.01 2.38 -7.18
C VAL A 66 7.16 3.17 -5.90
N PHE A 67 8.01 2.69 -5.01
CA PHE A 67 8.32 3.32 -3.74
C PHE A 67 9.82 3.54 -3.61
N ASN A 68 10.25 4.78 -3.40
CA ASN A 68 11.66 5.18 -3.36
C ASN A 68 12.44 4.65 -4.56
N PHE A 69 11.85 4.80 -5.75
CA PHE A 69 12.40 4.36 -7.05
C PHE A 69 12.53 2.83 -7.21
N GLU A 70 12.03 2.04 -6.26
CA GLU A 70 12.02 0.59 -6.32
C GLU A 70 10.58 0.06 -6.52
N PRO A 71 10.38 -0.98 -7.34
CA PRO A 71 9.06 -1.53 -7.59
C PRO A 71 8.52 -2.23 -6.35
N MET A 72 7.23 -2.04 -6.06
CA MET A 72 6.56 -2.70 -4.94
C MET A 72 5.39 -3.54 -5.45
N LEU A 73 5.34 -4.79 -5.02
CA LEU A 73 4.28 -5.71 -5.40
C LEU A 73 2.99 -5.38 -4.64
N ILE A 74 1.92 -5.12 -5.39
CA ILE A 74 0.57 -4.99 -4.82
C ILE A 74 0.02 -6.42 -4.62
N PRO A 75 -0.28 -6.83 -3.37
CA PRO A 75 -0.85 -8.14 -3.10
C PRO A 75 -2.11 -8.41 -3.94
N GLY A 76 -2.12 -9.53 -4.65
CA GLY A 76 -3.25 -9.93 -5.51
C GLY A 76 -3.12 -9.57 -6.99
N CYS A 77 -2.07 -8.84 -7.40
CA CYS A 77 -1.81 -8.47 -8.80
C CYS A 77 -1.01 -9.51 -9.62
N GLY A 78 -0.51 -10.59 -9.00
CA GLY A 78 0.21 -11.67 -9.69
C GLY A 78 1.62 -11.31 -10.20
N GLY A 79 2.01 -10.04 -10.18
CA GLY A 79 3.32 -9.55 -10.60
C GLY A 79 3.48 -8.04 -10.38
N GLU A 80 4.56 -7.49 -10.92
CA GLU A 80 4.90 -6.06 -10.83
C GLU A 80 3.89 -5.14 -11.55
N TYR A 81 3.43 -5.55 -12.73
CA TYR A 81 2.44 -4.83 -13.52
C TYR A 81 1.05 -5.42 -13.23
N CYS A 82 0.20 -4.63 -12.58
CA CYS A 82 -1.16 -5.02 -12.25
C CYS A 82 -2.12 -4.58 -13.35
N LYS A 83 -3.06 -5.45 -13.74
CA LYS A 83 -4.16 -5.04 -14.62
C LYS A 83 -5.03 -4.01 -13.94
N TRP A 84 -5.43 -2.97 -14.67
CA TRP A 84 -6.22 -1.87 -14.12
C TRP A 84 -7.52 -2.31 -13.44
N ASP A 85 -8.27 -3.24 -14.04
CA ASP A 85 -9.50 -3.75 -13.43
C ASP A 85 -9.24 -4.52 -12.14
N ARG A 86 -8.17 -5.33 -12.12
CA ARG A 86 -7.76 -6.06 -10.92
C ARG A 86 -7.31 -5.11 -9.80
N PHE A 87 -6.59 -4.06 -10.15
CA PHE A 87 -6.18 -3.03 -9.18
C PHE A 87 -7.40 -2.34 -8.56
N LYS A 88 -8.40 -1.96 -9.37
CA LYS A 88 -9.65 -1.37 -8.87
C LYS A 88 -10.40 -2.34 -7.93
N GLU A 89 -10.44 -3.63 -8.24
CA GLU A 89 -11.03 -4.64 -7.35
C GLU A 89 -10.29 -4.75 -6.01
N ILE A 90 -8.94 -4.70 -6.02
CA ILE A 90 -8.11 -4.80 -4.81
C ILE A 90 -8.38 -3.61 -3.89
N ILE A 91 -8.43 -2.41 -4.44
CA ILE A 91 -8.75 -1.23 -3.63
C ILE A 91 -10.25 -1.19 -3.27
N GLY A 92 -11.10 -1.78 -4.10
CA GLY A 92 -12.50 -2.05 -3.79
C GLY A 92 -13.25 -0.79 -3.34
N ASP A 93 -13.89 -0.89 -2.18
CA ASP A 93 -14.66 0.16 -1.49
C ASP A 93 -13.82 1.02 -0.53
N GLN A 94 -12.51 0.81 -0.48
CA GLN A 94 -11.63 1.58 0.40
C GLN A 94 -11.43 3.04 -0.05
N ILE A 95 -11.81 3.37 -1.29
CA ILE A 95 -11.84 4.74 -1.79
C ILE A 95 -13.30 5.17 -1.91
N GLY A 96 -13.59 6.40 -1.48
CA GLY A 96 -14.93 6.97 -1.57
C GLY A 96 -15.83 6.63 -0.38
N CYS A 97 -15.24 6.24 0.76
CA CYS A 97 -15.95 6.13 2.01
C CYS A 97 -16.54 7.49 2.44
N ASP A 98 -17.70 7.45 3.09
CA ASP A 98 -18.31 8.62 3.69
C ASP A 98 -17.54 9.00 4.95
N LEU A 99 -16.50 9.83 4.76
CA LEU A 99 -15.68 10.35 5.84
C LEU A 99 -16.52 11.02 6.94
N SER A 100 -17.62 11.69 6.58
CA SER A 100 -18.46 12.36 7.57
C SER A 100 -19.14 11.35 8.50
N LYS A 101 -19.58 10.22 7.95
CA LYS A 101 -20.13 9.11 8.73
C LYS A 101 -19.04 8.39 9.54
N GLU A 102 -17.91 8.07 8.94
CA GLU A 102 -16.82 7.35 9.63
C GLU A 102 -16.16 8.19 10.75
N CYS A 103 -16.17 9.52 10.62
CA CYS A 103 -15.63 10.43 11.64
C CYS A 103 -16.68 10.92 12.67
N THR A 104 -17.89 10.35 12.72
CA THR A 104 -18.93 10.70 13.72
C THR A 104 -18.76 10.04 15.09
N LEU A 105 -17.54 9.60 15.46
CA LEU A 105 -17.27 9.27 16.85
C LEU A 105 -17.36 10.55 17.71
N PRO A 106 -18.04 10.52 18.88
CA PRO A 106 -18.15 11.67 19.77
C PRO A 106 -16.79 12.15 20.30
#